data_AF-A0A841BE80-F1
#
_entry.id   AF-A0A841BE80-F1
#
_cell.length_a   1.000
_cell.length_b   1.000
_cell.length_c   1.000
_cell.angle_alpha   90.00
_cell.angle_beta   90.00
_cell.angle_gamma   90.00
#
_symmetry.space_group_name_H-M   'P 1'
#
loop_
_entity.id
_entity.type
_entity.pdbx_description
1 polymer ?
#
loop_
_entity_poly.entity_id
_entity_poly.type
_entity_poly.pdbx_seq_one_letter_code
_entity_poly.pdbx_strand_id
1 'polypeptide(L)'
;MPTLTTVSCWTITASEDIACVTHAAVGDYWAPRVWSGHGLAIAGTDLAGFEKVLGEVMKLPVYWQARARCGDCGAGDAAIWSEPRCDPDDDFVYLSGPCRAGEPTAGYRPVSAFTLDLVNLRGLRIRIAAYRARGTRGLRAPRPRIT
;
A
#
# COMPACT_ATOMS: atom_id res chain seq x y z
N MET A 1 -17.92 15.49 1.89
CA MET A 1 -18.40 14.17 2.35
C MET A 1 -17.31 13.15 2.10
N PRO A 2 -16.87 12.37 3.10
CA PRO A 2 -15.85 11.34 2.90
C PRO A 2 -16.41 10.20 2.04
N THR A 3 -15.55 9.61 1.20
CA THR A 3 -15.91 8.40 0.43
C THR A 3 -15.31 7.18 1.10
N LEU A 4 -16.12 6.12 1.26
CA LEU A 4 -15.72 4.86 1.86
C LEU A 4 -15.59 3.78 0.78
N THR A 5 -14.53 3.00 0.83
CA THR A 5 -14.31 1.87 -0.09
C THR A 5 -13.74 0.69 0.67
N THR A 6 -14.43 -0.46 0.61
CA THR A 6 -14.03 -1.68 1.33
C THR A 6 -13.81 -2.82 0.34
N VAL A 7 -12.67 -3.51 0.49
CA VAL A 7 -12.32 -4.70 -0.29
C VAL A 7 -11.53 -5.64 0.61
N SER A 8 -11.99 -6.89 0.75
CA SER A 8 -11.36 -7.88 1.63
C SER A 8 -11.25 -7.37 3.08
N CYS A 9 -10.07 -7.46 3.71
CA CYS A 9 -9.77 -6.94 5.04
C CYS A 9 -9.45 -5.43 5.07
N TRP A 10 -9.49 -4.74 3.92
CA TRP A 10 -9.09 -3.34 3.80
C TRP A 10 -10.28 -2.42 3.64
N THR A 11 -10.24 -1.29 4.33
CA THR A 11 -11.16 -0.18 4.11
C THR A 11 -10.37 1.11 3.93
N ILE A 12 -10.76 1.94 2.97
CA ILE A 12 -10.20 3.28 2.78
C ILE A 12 -11.32 4.30 2.90
N THR A 13 -11.13 5.25 3.79
CA THR A 13 -11.92 6.47 3.89
C THR A 13 -11.11 7.61 3.28
N ALA A 14 -11.57 8.15 2.15
CA ALA A 14 -10.94 9.27 1.47
C ALA A 14 -11.69 10.57 1.77
N SER A 15 -10.96 11.59 2.25
CA SER A 15 -11.50 12.92 2.48
C SER A 15 -10.47 13.96 2.10
N GLU A 16 -10.90 14.98 1.35
CA GLU A 16 -10.05 16.05 0.86
C GLU A 16 -8.85 15.52 0.09
N ASP A 17 -7.66 15.55 0.69
CA ASP A 17 -6.40 15.11 0.10
C ASP A 17 -5.79 13.90 0.81
N ILE A 18 -6.49 13.33 1.81
CA ILE A 18 -5.99 12.25 2.67
C ILE A 18 -6.85 10.99 2.51
N ALA A 19 -6.16 9.85 2.42
CA ALA A 19 -6.74 8.53 2.56
C ALA A 19 -6.40 7.97 3.95
N CYS A 20 -7.42 7.67 4.75
CA CYS A 20 -7.29 6.85 5.95
C CYS A 20 -7.53 5.40 5.57
N VAL A 21 -6.51 4.57 5.70
CA VAL A 21 -6.54 3.13 5.43
C VAL A 21 -6.70 2.41 6.75
N THR A 22 -7.68 1.52 6.83
CA THR A 22 -7.88 0.63 7.98
C THR A 22 -7.81 -0.83 7.54
N HIS A 23 -7.32 -1.67 8.45
CA HIS A 23 -7.25 -3.11 8.28
C HIS A 23 -8.09 -3.79 9.36
N ALA A 24 -8.80 -4.84 8.98
CA ALA A 24 -9.75 -5.54 9.85
C ALA A 24 -9.09 -6.31 11.00
N ALA A 25 -7.81 -6.66 10.89
CA ALA A 25 -7.07 -7.40 11.92
C ALA A 25 -6.45 -6.43 12.93
N VAL A 26 -7.22 -6.08 13.97
CA VAL A 26 -6.73 -5.21 15.06
C VAL A 26 -5.96 -6.06 16.07
N GLY A 27 -4.64 -5.89 16.13
CA GLY A 27 -3.79 -6.54 17.14
C GLY A 27 -3.27 -7.93 16.76
N ASP A 28 -3.54 -8.39 15.55
CA ASP A 28 -3.00 -9.65 15.03
C ASP A 28 -1.58 -9.47 14.48
N TYR A 29 -0.82 -10.57 14.45
CA TYR A 29 0.50 -10.63 13.82
C TYR A 29 0.50 -10.07 12.40
N TRP A 30 -0.60 -10.29 11.67
CA TRP A 30 -0.80 -9.90 10.27
C TRP A 30 -1.25 -8.44 10.05
N ALA A 31 -1.44 -7.68 11.12
CA ALA A 31 -1.75 -6.25 11.00
C ALA A 31 -0.62 -5.53 10.23
N PRO A 32 -0.95 -4.54 9.37
CA PRO A 32 0.08 -3.78 8.68
C PRO A 32 0.98 -3.08 9.69
N ARG A 33 2.25 -2.96 9.32
CA ARG A 33 3.24 -2.27 10.15
C ARG A 33 3.58 -0.94 9.53
N VAL A 34 3.64 0.11 10.32
CA VAL A 34 4.01 1.45 9.83
C VAL A 34 5.16 1.99 10.65
N TRP A 35 6.14 2.55 9.94
CA TRP A 35 7.12 3.48 10.50
C TRP A 35 6.75 4.87 9.98
N SER A 36 6.14 5.69 10.84
CA SER A 36 5.56 6.97 10.46
C SER A 36 6.59 7.89 9.80
N GLY A 37 6.32 8.29 8.56
CA GLY A 37 7.21 9.10 7.72
C GLY A 37 8.28 8.31 6.93
N HIS A 38 8.41 7.00 7.14
CA HIS A 38 9.46 6.19 6.57
C HIS A 38 8.96 5.04 5.69
N GLY A 39 7.85 4.40 6.04
CA GLY A 39 7.33 3.30 5.23
C GLY A 39 6.30 2.42 5.89
N LEU A 40 5.83 1.44 5.11
CA LEU A 40 4.83 0.46 5.52
C LEU A 40 5.27 -0.96 5.18
N ALA A 41 4.80 -1.92 5.95
CA ALA A 41 4.94 -3.35 5.72
C ALA A 41 3.56 -4.00 5.69
N ILE A 42 3.30 -4.82 4.68
CA ILE A 42 2.02 -5.52 4.51
C ILE A 42 2.29 -7.02 4.37
N ALA A 43 1.48 -7.83 5.02
CA ALA A 43 1.51 -9.28 4.87
C ALA A 43 1.38 -9.67 3.39
N GLY A 44 2.25 -10.56 2.90
CA GLY A 44 2.25 -10.96 1.48
C GLY A 44 0.89 -11.49 0.99
N THR A 45 0.15 -12.15 1.88
CA THR A 45 -1.21 -12.67 1.65
C THR A 45 -2.25 -11.56 1.42
N ASP A 46 -2.08 -10.39 2.02
CA ASP A 46 -3.02 -9.27 1.95
C ASP A 46 -2.76 -8.30 0.80
N LEU A 47 -1.59 -8.40 0.14
CA LEU A 47 -1.21 -7.51 -0.96
C LEU A 47 -2.22 -7.48 -2.11
N ALA A 48 -2.88 -8.61 -2.37
CA ALA A 48 -3.88 -8.69 -3.43
C ALA A 48 -5.13 -7.86 -3.14
N GLY A 49 -5.63 -7.95 -1.90
CA GLY A 49 -6.74 -7.14 -1.43
C GLY A 49 -6.35 -5.66 -1.36
N PHE A 50 -5.13 -5.38 -0.90
CA PHE A 50 -4.63 -4.02 -0.78
C PHE A 50 -4.49 -3.32 -2.13
N GLU A 51 -3.88 -3.96 -3.13
CA GLU A 51 -3.79 -3.40 -4.49
C GLU A 51 -5.18 -3.08 -5.07
N LYS A 52 -6.15 -3.97 -4.81
CA LYS A 52 -7.52 -3.81 -5.30
C LYS A 52 -8.22 -2.63 -4.64
N VAL A 53 -8.16 -2.48 -3.31
CA VAL A 53 -8.79 -1.33 -2.63
C VAL A 53 -8.19 0.01 -3.09
N LEU A 54 -6.87 0.07 -3.32
CA LEU A 54 -6.22 1.25 -3.90
C LEU A 54 -6.78 1.56 -5.29
N GLY A 55 -6.94 0.53 -6.12
CA GLY A 55 -7.52 0.66 -7.46
C GLY A 55 -8.96 1.18 -7.45
N GLU A 56 -9.79 0.75 -6.50
CA GLU A 56 -11.16 1.24 -6.35
C GLU A 56 -11.19 2.71 -5.93
N VAL A 57 -10.36 3.12 -4.97
CA VAL A 57 -10.27 4.54 -4.54
C VAL A 57 -9.85 5.45 -5.68
N MET A 58 -8.93 5.00 -6.53
CA MET A 58 -8.46 5.77 -7.69
C MET A 58 -9.53 5.98 -8.78
N LYS A 59 -10.67 5.28 -8.73
CA LYS A 59 -11.82 5.52 -9.62
C LYS A 59 -12.71 6.67 -9.14
N LEU A 60 -12.56 7.08 -7.89
CA LEU A 60 -13.44 8.06 -7.26
C LEU A 60 -13.05 9.50 -7.65
N PRO A 61 -14.03 10.43 -7.75
CA PRO A 61 -13.74 11.84 -8.02
C PRO A 61 -12.80 12.49 -7.02
N VAL A 62 -12.88 12.12 -5.73
CA VAL A 62 -12.06 12.70 -4.65
C VAL A 62 -10.55 12.53 -4.92
N TYR A 63 -10.14 11.39 -5.47
CA TYR A 63 -8.74 11.14 -5.82
C TYR A 63 -8.27 12.08 -6.94
N TRP A 64 -9.07 12.25 -7.99
CA TRP A 64 -8.73 13.12 -9.12
C TRP A 64 -8.74 14.61 -8.73
N GLN A 65 -9.64 15.01 -7.84
CA GLN A 65 -9.69 16.36 -7.28
C GLN A 65 -8.45 16.66 -6.43
N ALA A 66 -8.03 15.73 -5.58
CA ALA A 66 -6.80 15.86 -4.81
C ALA A 66 -5.57 16.01 -5.73
N ARG A 67 -5.51 15.21 -6.79
CA ARG A 67 -4.44 15.29 -7.78
C ARG A 67 -4.44 16.61 -8.56
N ALA A 68 -5.59 17.13 -8.94
CA ALA A 68 -5.69 18.40 -9.66
C ALA A 68 -5.26 19.60 -8.79
N ARG A 69 -5.44 19.52 -7.47
CA ARG A 69 -5.01 20.56 -6.51
C ARG A 69 -3.52 20.50 -6.18
N CYS A 70 -2.95 19.30 -6.18
CA CYS A 70 -1.53 19.09 -5.95
C CYS A 70 -0.74 19.56 -7.18
N GLY A 71 -0.25 20.81 -7.15
CA GLY A 71 0.55 21.39 -8.24
C GLY A 71 1.91 20.72 -8.47
N ASP A 72 2.21 19.61 -7.78
CA ASP A 72 3.42 18.82 -7.95
C ASP A 72 3.21 17.75 -9.03
N CYS A 73 3.90 17.91 -10.16
CA CYS A 73 3.86 16.96 -11.27
C CYS A 73 4.43 15.57 -10.91
N GLY A 74 5.30 15.50 -9.91
CA GLY A 74 5.87 14.26 -9.38
C GLY A 74 4.93 13.50 -8.45
N ALA A 75 3.88 14.15 -7.95
CA ALA A 75 2.94 13.51 -7.03
C ALA A 75 2.25 12.30 -7.69
N GLY A 76 2.42 11.14 -7.05
CA GLY A 76 1.92 9.86 -7.56
C GLY A 76 2.84 9.15 -8.55
N ASP A 77 4.10 9.57 -8.67
CA ASP A 77 5.17 8.75 -9.27
C ASP A 77 5.46 7.54 -8.37
N ALA A 78 5.73 6.39 -8.99
CA ALA A 78 6.20 5.20 -8.29
C ALA A 78 7.58 5.40 -7.64
N ALA A 79 8.39 6.37 -8.10
CA ALA A 79 9.69 6.72 -7.52
C ALA A 79 9.60 7.26 -6.09
N ILE A 80 8.45 7.81 -5.68
CA ILE A 80 8.18 8.23 -4.29
C ILE A 80 8.24 7.04 -3.32
N TRP A 81 7.90 5.85 -3.83
CA TRP A 81 7.93 4.61 -3.08
C TRP A 81 9.16 3.79 -3.46
N SER A 82 9.80 3.16 -2.46
CA SER A 82 10.88 2.22 -2.76
C SER A 82 10.37 1.00 -3.53
N GLU A 83 11.29 0.25 -4.12
CA GLU A 83 10.98 -1.09 -4.60
C GLU A 83 10.56 -1.98 -3.41
N PRO A 84 9.47 -2.77 -3.52
CA PRO A 84 9.03 -3.64 -2.44
C PRO A 84 10.04 -4.77 -2.19
N ARG A 85 10.28 -5.07 -0.93
CA ARG A 85 11.19 -6.15 -0.50
C ARG A 85 10.44 -7.10 0.43
N CYS A 86 10.51 -8.40 0.14
CA CYS A 86 10.02 -9.42 1.06
C CYS A 86 11.11 -9.71 2.08
N ASP A 87 10.74 -9.75 3.35
CA ASP A 87 11.57 -10.41 4.35
C ASP A 87 11.18 -11.90 4.38
N PRO A 88 12.12 -12.84 4.17
CA PRO A 88 11.83 -14.27 4.18
C PRO A 88 11.47 -14.80 5.57
N ASP A 89 11.78 -14.07 6.65
CA ASP A 89 11.61 -14.55 8.01
C ASP A 89 10.23 -14.21 8.60
N ASP A 90 9.50 -13.24 8.02
CA ASP A 90 8.25 -12.74 8.61
C ASP A 90 7.04 -12.65 7.65
N ASP A 91 7.22 -12.97 6.36
CA ASP A 91 6.20 -12.92 5.30
C ASP A 91 5.64 -11.51 5.01
N PHE A 92 6.30 -10.44 5.48
CA PHE A 92 5.94 -9.07 5.15
C PHE A 92 6.68 -8.54 3.92
N VAL A 93 5.98 -7.67 3.20
CA VAL A 93 6.53 -6.90 2.09
C VAL A 93 6.64 -5.45 2.52
N TYR A 94 7.88 -4.97 2.55
CA TYR A 94 8.29 -3.66 3.02
C TYR A 94 8.45 -2.69 1.87
N LEU A 95 7.91 -1.48 2.05
CA LEU A 95 8.10 -0.34 1.16
C LEU A 95 8.41 0.91 1.98
N SER A 96 9.41 1.67 1.57
CA SER A 96 9.64 3.02 2.08
C SER A 96 8.78 4.03 1.31
N GLY A 97 8.26 5.03 2.02
CA GLY A 97 7.46 6.09 1.42
C GLY A 97 6.61 6.87 2.43
N PRO A 98 5.82 7.84 1.95
CA PRO A 98 5.09 8.78 2.79
C PRO A 98 3.80 8.17 3.32
N CYS A 99 3.90 7.50 4.47
CA CYS A 99 2.75 7.07 5.27
C CYS A 99 2.88 7.52 6.72
N ARG A 100 1.75 7.68 7.41
CA ARG A 100 1.74 8.10 8.82
C ARG A 100 0.78 7.25 9.63
N ALA A 101 1.13 6.95 10.87
CA ALA A 101 0.23 6.31 11.81
C ALA A 101 0.53 6.80 13.22
N GLY A 102 -0.52 7.13 13.98
CA GLY A 102 -0.44 7.53 15.39
C GLY A 102 0.67 8.54 15.71
N GLU A 103 1.16 8.45 16.96
CA GLU A 103 2.32 9.23 17.40
C GLU A 103 3.63 8.71 16.77
N PRO A 104 4.55 9.59 16.36
CA PRO A 104 5.82 9.20 15.75
C PRO A 104 6.63 8.30 16.69
N THR A 105 6.66 7.01 16.38
CA THR A 105 7.47 6.01 17.09
C THR A 105 8.46 5.40 16.11
N ALA A 106 9.69 5.18 16.56
CA ALA A 106 10.74 4.61 15.72
C ALA A 106 10.47 3.14 15.36
N GLY A 107 10.64 2.83 14.08
CA GLY A 107 10.55 1.48 13.53
C GLY A 107 9.13 1.07 13.13
N TYR A 108 9.03 -0.08 12.46
CA TYR A 108 7.77 -0.64 12.02
C TYR A 108 6.97 -1.17 13.21
N ARG A 109 5.75 -0.65 13.40
CA ARG A 109 4.83 -1.08 14.47
C ARG A 109 3.49 -1.52 13.89
N PRO A 110 2.89 -2.61 14.39
CA PRO A 110 1.54 -3.00 14.00
C PRO A 110 0.55 -1.87 14.25
N VAL A 111 -0.28 -1.57 13.25
CA VAL A 111 -1.32 -0.53 13.33
C VAL A 111 -2.62 -1.05 12.71
N SER A 112 -3.75 -0.67 13.29
CA SER A 112 -5.07 -0.93 12.71
C SER A 112 -5.45 0.09 11.64
N ALA A 113 -4.81 1.26 11.66
CA ALA A 113 -5.07 2.35 10.74
C ALA A 113 -3.81 3.18 10.45
N PHE A 114 -3.71 3.71 9.24
CA PHE A 114 -2.67 4.65 8.83
C PHE A 114 -3.20 5.59 7.75
N THR A 115 -2.50 6.70 7.53
CA THR A 115 -2.86 7.71 6.56
C THR A 115 -1.81 7.85 5.47
N LEU A 116 -2.29 8.21 4.28
CA LEU A 116 -1.54 8.49 3.07
C LEU A 116 -2.14 9.72 2.41
N ASP A 117 -1.33 10.54 1.75
CA ASP A 117 -1.89 11.54 0.82
C ASP A 117 -2.45 10.81 -0.41
N LEU A 118 -3.65 11.20 -0.85
CA LEU A 118 -4.35 10.60 -1.98
C LEU A 118 -3.50 10.58 -3.24
N VAL A 119 -2.69 11.62 -3.43
CA VAL A 119 -1.79 11.74 -4.58
C VAL A 119 -0.72 10.66 -4.62
N ASN A 120 -0.32 10.12 -3.46
CA ASN A 120 0.71 9.09 -3.36
C ASN A 120 0.19 7.66 -3.61
N LEU A 121 -1.13 7.46 -3.71
CA LEU A 121 -1.73 6.12 -3.90
C LEU A 121 -1.35 5.48 -5.23
N ARG A 122 -1.23 6.26 -6.30
CA ARG A 122 -0.87 5.73 -7.63
C ARG A 122 0.50 5.08 -7.63
N GLY A 123 1.50 5.76 -7.08
CA GLY A 123 2.87 5.26 -6.99
C GLY A 123 2.93 3.95 -6.18
N LEU A 124 2.23 3.93 -5.04
CA LEU A 124 2.12 2.76 -4.18
C LEU A 124 1.50 1.56 -4.93
N ARG A 125 0.37 1.78 -5.60
CA ARG A 125 -0.32 0.74 -6.37
C ARG A 125 0.58 0.17 -7.48
N ILE A 126 1.31 1.03 -8.20
CA ILE A 126 2.24 0.59 -9.25
C ILE A 126 3.32 -0.32 -8.67
N ARG A 127 3.93 0.05 -7.53
CA ARG A 127 4.97 -0.77 -6.87
C ARG A 127 4.43 -2.14 -6.46
N ILE A 128 3.26 -2.19 -5.83
CA ILE A 128 2.64 -3.45 -5.39
C ILE A 128 2.30 -4.33 -6.59
N ALA A 129 1.66 -3.77 -7.62
CA ALA A 129 1.30 -4.51 -8.82
C ALA A 129 2.55 -5.09 -9.52
N ALA A 130 3.62 -4.31 -9.62
CA ALA A 130 4.88 -4.75 -10.21
C ALA A 130 5.52 -5.89 -9.41
N TYR A 131 5.54 -5.80 -8.07
CA TYR A 131 6.05 -6.84 -7.20
C TYR A 131 5.26 -8.16 -7.36
N ARG A 132 3.93 -8.09 -7.36
CA ARG A 132 3.06 -9.25 -7.56
C ARG A 132 3.22 -9.89 -8.94
N ALA A 133 3.41 -9.09 -9.98
CA ALA A 133 3.67 -9.58 -11.34
C ALA A 133 5.01 -10.33 -11.45
N ARG A 134 6.02 -9.99 -10.63
CA ARG A 134 7.29 -10.72 -10.57
C ARG A 134 7.14 -12.07 -9.87
N GLY A 135 6.43 -12.11 -8.73
CA GLY A 135 6.16 -13.35 -8.00
C GLY A 135 5.40 -14.39 -8.83
N THR A 136 4.41 -13.94 -9.62
CA THR A 136 3.66 -14.84 -10.52
C THR A 136 4.49 -15.34 -11.71
N ARG A 137 5.53 -14.60 -12.13
CA ARG A 137 6.44 -15.01 -13.21
C ARG A 137 7.40 -16.13 -12.78
N GLY A 138 7.82 -16.14 -11.51
CA GLY A 138 8.66 -17.21 -10.94
C GLY A 138 7.97 -18.58 -10.88
N LEU A 139 6.65 -18.60 -10.71
CA LEU A 139 5.83 -19.84 -10.73
C LEU A 139 5.56 -20.39 -12.13
N ARG A 140 5.85 -19.65 -13.20
CA ARG A 140 5.56 -20.03 -14.59
C ARG A 140 6.76 -20.55 -15.40
N ALA A 141 7.97 -20.59 -14.83
CA ALA A 141 9.14 -21.15 -15.52
C ALA A 141 9.18 -22.68 -15.38
N PRO A 142 9.03 -23.47 -16.46
CA PRO A 142 9.28 -24.91 -16.41
C PRO A 142 10.77 -25.13 -16.12
N ARG A 143 11.09 -25.92 -15.09
CA ARG A 143 12.45 -26.39 -14.83
C ARG A 143 12.95 -27.13 -16.08
N PRO A 144 14.14 -26.82 -16.64
CA PRO A 144 14.69 -27.61 -17.72
C PRO A 144 14.92 -29.04 -17.21
N ARG A 145 14.35 -30.03 -17.90
CA ARG A 145 14.72 -31.44 -17.70
C ARG A 145 16.15 -31.60 -18.18
N ILE A 146 17.06 -31.79 -17.24
CA ILE A 146 18.40 -32.32 -17.53
C ILE A 146 18.18 -33.80 -17.85
N THR A 147 18.57 -34.20 -19.06
CA THR A 147 18.59 -35.60 -19.50
C THR A 147 20.03 -36.07 -19.48
#